data_AF-A0A7V8YHJ5-F1
#
_entry.id   AF-A0A7V8YHJ5-F1
#
_cell.length_a   1.000
_cell.length_b   1.000
_cell.length_c   1.000
_cell.angle_alpha   90.00
_cell.angle_beta   90.00
_cell.angle_gamma   90.00
#
_symmetry.space_group_name_H-M   'P 1'
#
loop_
_entity.id
_entity.type
_entity.pdbx_description
1 polymer ?
#
loop_
_entity_poly.entity_id
_entity_poly.type
_entity_poly.pdbx_seq_one_letter_code
_entity_poly.pdbx_strand_id
1 'polypeptide(L)' 'MDATETWEPQPGVPLPPAQGAKADAILAELVSERGAPALEHYRRVYRSIGVAWPGDDEIRRLYPVADAAFAG' A
#
# COMPACT_ATOMS: atom_id res chain seq x y z
N MET A 1 -20.11 -31.47 -11.13
CA MET A 1 -19.43 -30.36 -10.44
C MET A 1 -18.13 -30.15 -11.20
N ASP A 2 -18.20 -29.37 -12.26
CA ASP A 2 -17.08 -29.14 -13.18
C ASP A 2 -17.00 -27.63 -13.38
N ALA A 3 -16.00 -27.01 -12.77
CA ALA A 3 -15.60 -25.62 -13.01
C ALA A 3 -14.28 -25.37 -12.25
N THR A 4 -13.20 -26.04 -12.67
CA THR A 4 -11.92 -25.34 -12.72
C THR A 4 -12.05 -24.30 -13.82
N GLU A 5 -12.73 -23.17 -13.54
CA GLU A 5 -12.65 -21.98 -14.38
C GLU A 5 -11.21 -21.48 -14.28
N THR A 6 -10.38 -22.01 -15.18
CA THR A 6 -9.07 -21.46 -15.48
C THR A 6 -9.32 -20.04 -15.97
N TRP A 7 -9.11 -19.06 -15.09
CA TRP A 7 -9.13 -17.66 -15.48
C TRP A 7 -8.07 -17.44 -16.57
N GLU A 8 -8.52 -17.35 -17.82
CA GLU A 8 -7.67 -16.99 -18.94
C GLU A 8 -7.66 -15.46 -19.09
N PRO A 9 -6.48 -14.82 -19.07
CA PRO A 9 -6.40 -13.39 -19.28
C PRO A 9 -6.92 -13.03 -20.68
N GLN A 10 -7.87 -12.10 -20.74
CA GLN A 10 -8.47 -11.67 -22.00
C GLN A 10 -7.42 -10.99 -22.90
N PRO A 11 -7.29 -11.38 -24.18
CA PRO A 11 -6.35 -10.76 -25.09
C PRO A 11 -6.70 -9.28 -25.28
N GLY A 12 -5.71 -8.40 -25.06
CA GLY A 12 -5.87 -6.94 -25.15
C GLY A 12 -6.12 -6.23 -23.81
N VAL A 13 -6.34 -6.98 -22.72
CA VAL A 13 -6.29 -6.41 -21.37
C VAL A 13 -4.82 -6.40 -20.93
N PRO A 14 -4.22 -5.24 -20.62
CA PRO A 14 -2.85 -5.21 -20.13
C PRO A 14 -2.73 -6.10 -18.91
N LEU A 15 -1.71 -6.97 -18.91
CA LEU A 15 -1.43 -7.84 -17.78
C LEU A 15 -1.36 -6.96 -16.52
N PRO A 16 -2.00 -7.39 -15.44
CA PRO A 16 -2.11 -6.54 -14.29
C PRO A 16 -0.68 -6.41 -13.72
N PRO A 17 -0.26 -5.23 -13.26
CA PRO A 17 1.14 -4.94 -12.97
C PRO A 17 1.77 -5.97 -12.01
N ALA A 18 3.11 -6.08 -11.98
CA ALA A 18 3.77 -6.84 -10.92
C ALA A 18 3.16 -6.48 -9.56
N GLN A 19 3.00 -7.45 -8.65
CA GLN A 19 2.16 -7.27 -7.45
C GLN A 19 2.53 -6.01 -6.63
N GLY A 20 3.80 -5.61 -6.62
CA GLY A 20 4.26 -4.35 -6.05
C GLY A 20 3.65 -3.11 -6.74
N ALA A 21 3.72 -3.03 -8.08
CA ALA A 21 3.17 -1.89 -8.83
C ALA A 21 1.64 -1.76 -8.71
N LYS A 22 0.90 -2.84 -8.45
CA LYS A 22 -0.54 -2.75 -8.09
C LYS A 22 -0.73 -2.12 -6.71
N ALA A 23 0.04 -2.57 -5.73
CA ALA A 23 -0.07 -2.09 -4.35
C ALA A 23 0.30 -0.61 -4.25
N ASP A 24 1.34 -0.17 -4.97
CA ASP A 24 1.72 1.25 -5.07
C ASP A 24 0.61 2.11 -5.68
N ALA A 25 -0.02 1.67 -6.77
CA ALA A 25 -1.11 2.41 -7.41
C ALA A 25 -2.33 2.58 -6.48
N ILE A 26 -2.73 1.50 -5.80
CA ILE A 26 -3.84 1.53 -4.81
C ILE A 26 -3.48 2.45 -3.64
N LEU A 27 -2.24 2.36 -3.14
CA LEU A 27 -1.78 3.21 -2.05
C LEU A 27 -1.78 4.69 -2.44
N ALA A 28 -1.32 5.02 -3.65
CA ALA A 28 -1.33 6.38 -4.17
C ALA A 28 -2.75 6.95 -4.28
N GLU A 29 -3.71 6.16 -4.78
CA GLU A 29 -5.12 6.55 -4.85
C GLU A 29 -5.70 6.81 -3.45
N LEU A 30 -5.47 5.90 -2.49
CA LEU A 30 -5.93 6.05 -1.11
C LEU A 30 -5.33 7.27 -0.41
N VAL A 31 -4.04 7.56 -0.65
CA VAL A 31 -3.38 8.75 -0.12
C VAL A 31 -3.92 10.03 -0.75
N SER A 32 -4.25 10.01 -2.04
CA SER A 32 -4.87 11.13 -2.74
C SER A 32 -6.26 11.46 -2.17
N GLU A 33 -7.07 10.42 -1.90
CA GLU A 33 -8.43 10.60 -1.38
C GLU A 33 -8.49 10.95 0.11
N ARG A 34 -7.60 10.37 0.93
CA ARG A 34 -7.71 10.38 2.41
C ARG A 34 -6.55 11.07 3.11
N GLY A 35 -5.50 11.45 2.37
CA GLY A 35 -4.24 11.91 2.93
C GLY A 35 -3.34 10.76 3.38
N ALA A 36 -2.05 11.06 3.53
CA ALA A 36 -1.07 10.10 4.03
C ALA A 36 -1.24 9.85 5.54
N PRO A 37 -1.00 8.63 6.05
CA PRO A 37 -1.01 8.36 7.48
C PRO A 37 0.18 9.00 8.21
N ALA A 38 0.02 9.32 9.50
CA ALA A 38 1.12 9.72 10.36
C ALA A 38 1.96 8.52 10.82
N LEU A 39 3.21 8.75 11.25
CA LEU A 39 4.11 7.70 11.78
C LEU A 39 3.50 6.88 12.92
N GLU A 40 2.73 7.52 13.80
CA GLU A 40 2.06 6.83 14.90
C GLU A 40 1.12 5.72 14.41
N HIS A 41 0.49 5.90 13.25
CA HIS A 41 -0.37 4.88 12.64
C HIS A 41 0.46 3.67 12.21
N TYR A 42 1.57 3.88 11.51
CA TYR A 42 2.48 2.80 11.12
C TYR A 42 3.02 2.05 12.32
N ARG A 43 3.44 2.74 13.39
CA ARG A 43 3.87 2.10 14.64
C ARG A 43 2.81 1.19 15.24
N ARG A 44 1.54 1.63 15.22
CA ARG A 44 0.41 0.83 15.70
C ARG A 44 0.21 -0.41 14.85
N VAL A 45 0.29 -0.28 13.52
CA VAL A 45 0.15 -1.41 12.59
C VAL A 45 1.26 -2.44 12.83
N TYR A 46 2.54 -2.04 12.81
CA TYR A 46 3.67 -2.94 13.05
C TYR A 46 3.57 -3.69 14.38
N ARG A 47 3.16 -2.98 15.44
CA ARG A 47 2.88 -3.59 16.74
C ARG A 47 1.75 -4.61 16.67
N SER A 48 0.65 -4.29 15.99
CA SER A 48 -0.52 -5.17 15.90
C SER A 48 -0.23 -6.47 15.14
N ILE A 49 0.68 -6.43 14.16
CA ILE A 49 1.10 -7.60 13.38
C ILE A 49 2.32 -8.31 14.01
N GLY A 50 2.81 -7.85 15.15
CA GLY A 50 3.94 -8.46 15.87
C GLY A 50 5.29 -8.34 15.17
N VAL A 51 5.44 -7.39 14.25
CA VAL A 51 6.69 -7.19 13.47
C VAL A 51 7.51 -6.08 14.11
N ALA A 52 8.83 -6.25 14.13
CA ALA A 52 9.76 -5.26 14.66
C ALA A 52 9.65 -3.94 13.88
N TRP A 53 9.69 -2.82 14.61
CA TRP A 53 9.70 -1.50 14.01
C TRP A 53 11.03 -1.27 13.27
N PRO A 54 11.01 -0.98 11.96
CA PRO A 54 12.24 -0.79 11.19
C PRO A 54 12.90 0.58 11.41
N GLY A 55 12.22 1.51 12.09
CA GLY A 55 12.67 2.88 12.30
C GLY A 55 11.86 3.89 11.48
N ASP A 56 11.81 5.12 11.96
CA ASP A 56 10.98 6.17 11.34
C ASP A 56 11.48 6.56 9.95
N ASP A 57 12.80 6.62 9.74
CA ASP A 57 13.42 6.95 8.45
C ASP A 57 13.11 5.89 7.38
N GLU A 58 13.18 4.61 7.74
CA GLU A 58 12.87 3.52 6.81
C GLU A 58 11.39 3.54 6.42
N ILE A 59 10.50 3.89 7.34
CA ILE A 59 9.06 4.03 7.01
C ILE A 59 8.80 5.21 6.08
N ARG A 60 9.46 6.37 6.27
CA ARG A 60 9.37 7.51 5.35
C ARG A 60 9.93 7.19 3.96
N ARG A 61 10.90 6.28 3.89
CA ARG A 61 11.47 5.82 2.62
C ARG A 61 10.51 4.88 1.87
N LEU A 62 9.83 3.99 2.60
CA LEU A 62 9.00 2.94 2.03
C LEU A 62 7.55 3.37 1.78
N TYR A 63 7.02 4.30 2.58
CA TYR A 63 5.61 4.65 2.57
C TYR A 63 5.39 6.16 2.57
N PRO A 64 4.29 6.65 1.96
CA PRO A 64 3.85 8.01 2.14
C PRO A 64 3.52 8.29 3.60
N VAL A 65 4.13 9.32 4.19
CA VAL A 65 3.89 9.74 5.57
C VAL A 65 3.41 11.18 5.56
N ALA A 66 2.28 11.46 6.21
CA ALA A 66 1.92 12.83 6.51
C ALA A 66 2.89 13.33 7.58
N ASP A 67 3.87 14.11 7.16
CA ASP A 67 4.64 14.91 8.10
C ASP A 67 3.67 15.93 8.70
N ALA A 68 3.70 16.12 10.02
CA ALA A 68 2.76 17.00 10.71
C ALA A 68 2.84 18.48 10.25
N ALA A 69 3.76 18.80 9.34
CA ALA A 69 3.87 20.08 8.68
C ALA A 69 2.97 20.15 7.44
N PHE A 70 1.68 20.44 7.60
CA PHE A 70 0.88 21.30 6.70
C PHE A 70 -0.52 21.53 7.31
N ALA A 71 -0.54 22.33 8.38
CA ALA A 71 -1.69 23.16 8.71
C ALA A 71 -1.26 24.61 8.39
N GLY A 72 -1.52 25.02 7.15
CA GLY A 72 -1.33 26.38 6.65
C GLY A 72 -2.61 26.83 5.97
#